data_AF-A0A9D9T6P4-F1
#
_entry.id   AF-A0A9D9T6P4-F1
#
_cell.length_a   1.000
_cell.length_b   1.000
_cell.length_c   1.000
_cell.angle_alpha   90.00
_cell.angle_beta   90.00
_cell.angle_gamma   90.00
#
_symmetry.space_group_name_H-M   'P 1'
#
loop_
_entity.id
_entity.type
_entity.pdbx_description
1 polymer ?
#
loop_
_entity_poly.entity_id
_entity_poly.type
_entity_poly.pdbx_seq_one_letter_code
_entity_poly.pdbx_strand_id
1 'polypeptide(L)'
;AEAPRLHRLLERLVASVRSGDKKFAQLESAVMAELKQNAWSPDYVAIRRRSDLQAPSADTGAGHLVVVAAAKLGSTRLIDNIEI
;
A
#
# COMPACT_ATOMS: atom_id res chain seq x y z
N ALA A 1 -12.25 -13.55 -8.23
CA ALA A 1 -12.50 -13.13 -6.84
C ALA A 1 -11.89 -11.75 -6.64
N GLU A 2 -12.65 -10.78 -6.13
CA GLU A 2 -12.21 -9.38 -6.10
C GLU A 2 -11.47 -9.02 -4.81
N ALA A 3 -11.94 -9.45 -3.63
CA ALA A 3 -11.31 -9.14 -2.34
C ALA A 3 -9.79 -9.45 -2.26
N PRO A 4 -9.26 -10.58 -2.79
CA PRO A 4 -7.80 -10.85 -2.79
C PRO A 4 -6.97 -9.90 -3.65
N ARG A 5 -7.58 -9.03 -4.47
CA ARG A 5 -6.85 -8.02 -5.24
C ARG A 5 -6.11 -7.07 -4.32
N LEU A 6 -6.72 -6.62 -3.21
CA LEU A 6 -6.08 -5.68 -2.29
C LEU A 6 -4.71 -6.20 -1.86
N HIS A 7 -4.67 -7.43 -1.35
CA HIS A 7 -3.43 -8.09 -0.92
C HIS A 7 -2.40 -8.18 -2.05
N ARG A 8 -2.78 -8.66 -3.23
CA ARG A 8 -1.88 -8.78 -4.39
C ARG A 8 -1.27 -7.45 -4.84
N LEU A 9 -2.02 -6.35 -4.71
CA LEU A 9 -1.49 -5.02 -5.02
C LEU A 9 -0.50 -4.53 -3.97
N LEU A 10 -0.74 -4.84 -2.69
CA LEU A 10 0.21 -4.54 -1.64
C LEU A 10 1.50 -5.37 -1.81
N GLU A 11 1.41 -6.66 -2.15
CA GLU A 11 2.59 -7.49 -2.45
C GLU A 11 3.43 -6.92 -3.59
N ARG A 12 2.78 -6.46 -4.67
CA ARG A 12 3.47 -5.79 -5.80
C ARG A 12 4.16 -4.50 -5.35
N LEU A 13 3.49 -3.68 -4.55
CA LEU A 13 4.07 -2.45 -4.01
C LEU A 13 5.28 -2.76 -3.10
N VAL A 14 5.17 -3.76 -2.22
CA VAL A 14 6.25 -4.25 -1.34
C VAL A 14 7.45 -4.71 -2.17
N ALA A 15 7.22 -5.47 -3.24
CA ALA A 15 8.29 -5.92 -4.14
C ALA A 15 9.02 -4.75 -4.79
N SER A 16 8.31 -3.71 -5.26
CA SER A 16 8.93 -2.50 -5.80
C SER A 16 9.80 -1.79 -4.78
N VAL A 17 9.31 -1.62 -3.54
CA VAL A 17 10.10 -0.99 -2.46
C VAL A 17 11.34 -1.82 -2.12
N ARG A 18 11.22 -3.15 -2.02
CA ARG A 18 12.36 -4.05 -1.77
C ARG A 18 13.39 -4.02 -2.89
N SER A 19 12.98 -3.74 -4.12
CA SER A 19 13.88 -3.55 -5.27
C SER A 19 14.61 -2.20 -5.27
N GLY A 20 14.31 -1.31 -4.31
CA GLY A 20 14.97 -0.03 -4.11
C GLY A 20 14.21 1.17 -4.65
N ASP A 21 12.97 1.01 -5.12
CA ASP A 21 12.15 2.16 -5.52
C ASP A 21 11.72 2.96 -4.29
N LYS A 22 12.16 4.23 -4.25
CA LYS A 22 11.87 5.19 -3.18
C LYS A 22 10.78 6.21 -3.56
N LYS A 23 10.17 6.10 -4.75
CA LYS A 23 9.10 7.00 -5.22
C LYS A 23 7.75 6.60 -4.59
N PHE A 24 7.69 6.57 -3.26
CA PHE A 24 6.56 6.05 -2.49
C PHE A 24 5.23 6.66 -2.88
N ALA A 25 5.15 7.99 -3.03
CA ALA A 25 3.91 8.65 -3.46
C ALA A 25 3.41 8.17 -4.84
N GLN A 26 4.31 7.84 -5.76
CA GLN A 26 3.93 7.31 -7.08
C GLN A 26 3.44 5.87 -6.97
N LEU A 27 4.10 5.04 -6.17
CA LEU A 27 3.70 3.65 -5.92
C LEU A 27 2.32 3.57 -5.23
N GLU A 28 2.12 4.37 -4.19
CA GLU A 28 0.83 4.51 -3.49
C GLU A 28 -0.27 4.95 -4.47
N SER A 29 -0.01 6.01 -5.25
CA SER A 29 -0.96 6.52 -6.24
C SER A 29 -1.31 5.50 -7.31
N ALA A 30 -0.34 4.69 -7.76
CA ALA A 30 -0.57 3.63 -8.73
C ALA A 30 -1.51 2.55 -8.18
N VAL A 31 -1.31 2.10 -6.94
CA VAL A 31 -2.22 1.13 -6.29
C VAL A 31 -3.61 1.73 -6.09
N MET A 32 -3.71 2.98 -5.63
CA MET A 32 -4.99 3.68 -5.49
C MET A 32 -5.74 3.77 -6.82
N ALA A 33 -5.04 4.07 -7.91
CA ALA A 33 -5.61 4.12 -9.25
C ALA A 33 -6.09 2.74 -9.74
N GLU A 34 -5.29 1.69 -9.52
CA GLU A 34 -5.66 0.32 -9.91
C GLU A 34 -6.88 -0.17 -9.14
N LEU A 35 -6.98 0.13 -7.84
CA LEU A 35 -8.18 -0.16 -7.04
C LEU A 35 -9.42 0.54 -7.62
N LYS A 36 -9.34 1.85 -7.90
CA LYS A 36 -10.44 2.61 -8.50
C LYS A 36 -10.90 2.05 -9.85
N GLN A 37 -9.95 1.66 -10.71
CA GLN A 37 -10.24 1.05 -12.01
C GLN A 37 -11.00 -0.28 -11.91
N ASN A 38 -10.90 -0.97 -10.76
CA ASN A 38 -11.55 -2.25 -10.51
C ASN A 38 -12.76 -2.11 -9.56
N ALA A 39 -13.43 -0.96 -9.59
CA ALA A 39 -14.66 -0.68 -8.83
C ALA A 39 -14.51 -0.69 -7.30
N TRP A 40 -13.30 -0.45 -6.80
CA TRP A 40 -13.09 -0.15 -5.39
C TRP A 40 -13.20 1.34 -5.11
N SER A 41 -13.54 1.68 -3.87
CA SER A 41 -13.40 3.03 -3.34
C SER A 41 -12.31 3.04 -2.26
N PRO A 42 -11.05 3.32 -2.63
CA PRO A 42 -9.96 3.30 -1.67
C PRO A 42 -9.93 4.57 -0.81
N ASP A 43 -9.79 4.39 0.50
CA ASP A 43 -9.60 5.49 1.45
C ASP A 43 -8.14 5.95 1.44
N TYR A 44 -7.22 4.99 1.56
CA TYR A 44 -5.78 5.22 1.52
C TYR A 44 -4.99 3.94 1.21
N VAL A 45 -3.79 4.15 0.66
CA VAL A 45 -2.66 3.21 0.63
C VAL A 45 -1.45 4.05 1.00
N ALA A 46 -0.71 3.65 2.02
CA ALA A 46 0.43 4.44 2.49
C ALA A 46 1.59 3.55 2.97
N ILE A 47 2.81 3.95 2.60
CA ILE A 47 4.07 3.39 3.08
C ILE A 47 4.51 4.23 4.28
N ARG A 48 4.65 3.59 5.43
CA ARG A 48 4.96 4.24 6.72
C ARG A 48 6.10 3.55 7.42
N ARG A 49 6.74 4.26 8.35
CA ARG A 49 7.68 3.64 9.29
C ARG A 49 6.90 2.71 10.21
N ARG A 50 7.38 1.48 10.37
CA ARG A 50 6.76 0.48 11.25
C ARG A 50 6.73 0.93 12.72
N SER A 51 7.74 1.68 13.15
CA SER A 51 7.91 2.08 14.55
C SER A 51 6.88 3.09 15.05
N ASP A 52 6.45 4.02 14.20
CA ASP A 52 5.62 5.17 14.62
C ASP A 52 4.58 5.64 13.58
N LEU A 53 4.43 4.89 12.49
CA LEU A 53 3.50 5.18 11.39
C LEU A 53 3.69 6.55 10.73
N GLN A 54 4.82 7.22 10.97
CA GLN A 54 5.15 8.45 10.28
C GLN A 54 5.58 8.17 8.84
N ALA A 55 5.61 9.22 8.02
CA ALA A 55 6.22 9.14 6.70
C ALA A 55 7.70 8.70 6.81
N PRO A 56 8.19 7.85 5.90
CA PRO A 56 9.58 7.45 5.90
C PRO A 56 10.50 8.63 5.61
N SER A 57 11.63 8.69 6.32
CA SER A 57 12.74 9.59 6.02
C SER A 57 13.68 8.97 4.97
N ALA A 58 14.58 9.78 4.39
CA ALA A 58 15.57 9.30 3.42
C ALA A 58 16.44 8.14 3.95
N ASP A 59 16.68 8.11 5.27
CA ASP A 59 17.49 7.13 5.98
C ASP A 59 16.70 5.91 6.45
N THR A 60 15.37 5.90 6.26
CA THR A 60 14.55 4.76 6.64
C THR A 60 14.82 3.61 5.68
N GLY A 61 15.51 2.56 6.16
CA GLY A 61 15.72 1.32 5.41
C GLY A 61 14.41 0.59 5.15
N ALA A 62 14.33 -0.15 4.03
CA ALA A 62 13.12 -0.87 3.63
C ALA A 62 12.58 -1.81 4.71
N GLY A 63 13.47 -2.50 5.44
CA GLY A 63 13.12 -3.40 6.56
C GLY A 63 12.46 -2.74 7.78
N HIS A 64 12.29 -1.42 7.77
CA HIS A 64 11.60 -0.65 8.80
C HIS A 64 10.29 -0.04 8.30
N LEU A 65 9.79 -0.48 7.14
CA LEU A 65 8.58 0.03 6.53
C LEU A 65 7.41 -0.94 6.67
N VAL A 66 6.21 -0.38 6.60
CA VAL A 66 4.94 -1.12 6.51
C VAL A 66 4.06 -0.41 5.49
N VAL A 67 3.39 -1.18 4.65
CA VAL A 67 2.31 -0.70 3.81
C VAL A 67 1.01 -0.89 4.55
N VAL A 68 0.20 0.15 4.67
CA VAL A 68 -1.15 0.08 5.26
C VAL A 68 -2.16 0.54 4.22
N ALA A 69 -3.28 -0.17 4.11
CA ALA A 69 -4.32 0.16 3.15
C ALA A 69 -5.72 -0.05 3.71
N ALA A 70 -6.64 0.76 3.21
CA ALA A 70 -8.06 0.57 3.43
C ALA A 70 -8.85 0.95 2.18
N ALA A 71 -9.79 0.09 1.78
CA ALA A 71 -10.63 0.32 0.62
C ALA A 71 -11.99 -0.37 0.75
N LYS A 72 -13.02 0.22 0.17
CA LYS A 72 -14.37 -0.36 0.11
C LYS A 72 -14.55 -1.14 -1.19
N LEU A 73 -15.14 -2.34 -1.07
CA LEU A 73 -15.68 -3.15 -2.15
C LEU A 73 -17.20 -3.24 -1.95
N GLY A 74 -17.94 -2.46 -2.76
CA GLY A 74 -19.35 -2.19 -2.47
C GLY A 74 -19.52 -1.46 -1.13
N SER A 75 -20.31 -2.03 -0.22
CA SER A 75 -20.49 -1.50 1.15
C SER A 75 -19.46 -2.00 2.16
N THR A 76 -18.71 -3.06 1.81
CA THR A 76 -17.78 -3.70 2.75
C THR A 76 -16.43 -2.99 2.72
N ARG A 77 -15.96 -2.53 3.88
CA ARG A 77 -14.65 -1.90 4.03
C ARG A 77 -13.62 -2.94 4.44
N LEU A 78 -12.63 -3.14 3.59
CA LEU A 78 -11.51 -4.04 3.82
C LEU A 78 -10.27 -3.24 4.22
N ILE A 79 -9.49 -3.82 5.12
CA ILE A 79 -8.19 -3.30 5.55
C ILE A 79 -7.16 -4.39 5.35
N ASP A 80 -5.94 -3.99 5.04
CA ASP A 80 -4.81 -4.91 4.92
C ASP A 80 -3.50 -4.15 5.16
N ASN A 81 -2.45 -4.87 5.55
CA ASN A 81 -1.12 -4.34 5.74
C ASN A 81 -0.04 -5.40 5.46
N ILE A 82 1.13 -4.95 4.98
CA ILE A 82 2.28 -5.83 4.75
C ILE A 82 3.56 -5.12 5.23
N GLU A 83 4.33 -5.81 6.08
CA GLU A 83 5.67 -5.36 6.48
C GLU A 83 6.66 -5.57 5.34
N ILE A 84 7.50 -4.56 5.09
CA ILE A 84 8.48 -4.55 4.00
C ILE A 84 9.82 -5.03 4.49
#